data_AF-A0A8C2Q9A2-F1
#
_entry.id   AF-A0A8C2Q9A2-F1
#
_cell.length_a   1.000
_cell.length_b   1.000
_cell.length_c   1.000
_cell.angle_alpha   90.00
_cell.angle_beta   90.00
_cell.angle_gamma   90.00
#
_symmetry.space_group_name_H-M   'P 1'
#
loop_
_entity.id
_entity.type
_entity.pdbx_description
1 polymer ?
#
loop_
_entity_poly.entity_id
_entity_poly.type
_entity_poly.pdbx_seq_one_letter_code
_entity_poly.pdbx_strand_id
1 'polypeptide(L)'
;MGLLDDREIDYYNSKEQKKIPRQHWMKEKMQEDYWEKGTQSRKSKEQWFNVNVDILMKRMRHNESDVHVLQWRHGCEIEKEGIVAMLKYTLTFNCFFSRAREC
;
A
#
# COMPACT_ATOMS: atom_id res chain seq x y z
N MET A 1 -2.52 0.60 5.03
CA MET A 1 -2.98 1.75 5.83
C MET A 1 -3.45 2.85 4.89
N GLY A 2 -4.53 3.54 5.25
CA GLY A 2 -4.99 4.74 4.55
C GLY A 2 -4.66 6.00 5.36
N LEU A 3 -4.22 7.05 4.68
CA LEU A 3 -3.93 8.36 5.26
C LEU A 3 -4.80 9.42 4.57
N LEU A 4 -5.34 10.35 5.36
CA LEU A 4 -6.01 11.57 4.90
C LEU A 4 -5.48 12.72 5.77
N ASP A 5 -4.88 13.74 5.17
CA ASP A 5 -4.24 14.86 5.87
C ASP A 5 -3.29 14.39 6.99
N ASP A 6 -2.42 13.44 6.67
CA ASP A 6 -1.49 12.76 7.58
C ASP A 6 -2.13 12.04 8.78
N ARG A 7 -3.44 11.85 8.77
CA ARG A 7 -4.18 11.09 9.80
C ARG A 7 -4.54 9.71 9.29
N GLU A 8 -4.31 8.70 10.13
CA GLU A 8 -4.71 7.33 9.83
C GLU A 8 -6.24 7.19 9.81
N ILE A 9 -6.80 6.80 8.67
CA ILE A 9 -8.25 6.62 8.50
C ILE A 9 -8.67 5.14 8.52
N ASP A 10 -7.81 4.26 8.03
CA ASP A 10 -8.04 2.83 7.98
C ASP A 10 -6.76 2.02 8.13
N TYR A 11 -6.93 0.83 8.69
CA TYR A 11 -5.87 -0.14 8.91
C TYR A 11 -6.23 -1.49 8.27
N TYR A 12 -5.21 -2.24 7.86
CA TYR A 12 -5.33 -3.60 7.36
C TYR A 12 -4.02 -4.32 7.65
N ASN A 13 -4.08 -5.57 8.14
CA ASN A 13 -2.94 -6.46 8.35
C ASN A 13 -3.24 -7.86 7.79
N SER A 14 -2.20 -8.68 7.66
CA SER A 14 -2.31 -10.06 7.17
C SER A 14 -2.87 -11.05 8.20
N LYS A 15 -3.00 -10.67 9.48
CA LYS A 15 -3.52 -11.54 10.55
C LYS A 15 -5.04 -11.54 10.60
N GLU A 16 -5.64 -10.36 10.64
CA GLU A 16 -7.07 -10.14 10.68
C GLU A 16 -7.67 -10.13 9.27
N GLN A 17 -6.84 -9.80 8.26
CA GLN A 17 -7.22 -9.68 6.85
C GLN A 17 -8.53 -8.90 6.64
N LYS A 18 -8.71 -7.84 7.45
CA LYS A 18 -9.90 -7.00 7.45
C LYS A 18 -9.52 -5.53 7.41
N LYS A 19 -10.26 -4.74 6.65
CA LYS A 19 -10.13 -3.27 6.64
C LYS A 19 -10.86 -2.72 7.86
N ILE A 20 -10.12 -2.14 8.80
CA ILE A 20 -10.62 -1.65 10.09
C ILE A 20 -10.63 -0.12 10.08
N PRO A 21 -11.76 0.54 10.38
CA PRO A 21 -11.80 1.99 10.56
C PRO A 21 -10.97 2.43 11.77
N ARG A 22 -10.21 3.51 11.63
CA ARG A 22 -9.49 4.16 12.75
C ARG A 22 -10.18 5.43 13.25
N GLN A 23 -11.08 5.98 12.46
CA GLN A 23 -11.76 7.23 12.77
C GLN A 23 -13.26 7.00 13.00
N HIS A 24 -13.83 7.62 14.04
CA HIS A 24 -15.26 7.46 14.38
C HIS A 24 -16.18 7.90 13.24
N TRP A 25 -15.90 9.06 12.63
CA TRP A 25 -16.69 9.59 11.52
C TRP A 25 -16.67 8.70 10.28
N MET A 26 -15.60 7.93 10.03
CA MET A 26 -15.55 6.95 8.95
C MET A 26 -16.50 5.79 9.24
N LYS A 27 -16.54 5.31 10.49
CA LYS A 27 -17.41 4.21 10.90
C LYS A 27 -18.90 4.61 10.81
N GLU A 28 -19.22 5.85 11.15
CA GLU A 28 -20.60 6.37 11.13
C GLU A 28 -21.09 6.72 9.73
N LYS A 29 -20.22 7.28 8.87
CA LYS A 29 -20.62 7.77 7.54
C LYS A 29 -20.50 6.74 6.43
N MET A 30 -19.64 5.73 6.57
CA MET A 30 -19.40 4.74 5.52
C MET A 30 -20.31 3.52 5.72
N GLN A 31 -20.95 3.09 4.63
CA GLN A 31 -21.78 1.90 4.61
C GLN A 31 -20.95 0.62 4.79
N GLU A 32 -21.60 -0.47 5.17
CA GLU A 32 -20.93 -1.76 5.39
C GLU A 32 -20.26 -2.30 4.11
N ASP A 33 -20.89 -2.08 2.96
CA ASP A 33 -20.38 -2.52 1.65
C ASP A 33 -19.02 -1.87 1.30
N TYR A 34 -18.78 -0.63 1.73
CA TYR A 34 -17.50 0.06 1.58
C TYR A 34 -16.37 -0.69 2.31
N TRP A 35 -16.65 -1.20 3.51
CA TRP A 35 -15.69 -1.95 4.30
C TRP A 35 -15.45 -3.35 3.75
N GLU A 36 -16.51 -4.01 3.26
CA GLU A 36 -16.42 -5.34 2.65
C GLU A 36 -15.65 -5.30 1.32
N LYS A 37 -16.06 -4.44 0.38
CA LYS A 37 -15.36 -4.22 -0.89
C LYS A 37 -13.91 -3.78 -0.65
N GLY A 38 -13.71 -2.88 0.32
CA GLY A 38 -12.39 -2.45 0.75
C GLY A 38 -11.54 -3.61 1.27
N THR A 39 -12.12 -4.50 2.07
CA THR A 39 -11.44 -5.69 2.59
C THR A 39 -11.04 -6.64 1.46
N GLN A 40 -11.96 -6.95 0.54
CA GLN A 40 -11.67 -7.80 -0.61
C GLN A 40 -10.55 -7.21 -1.47
N SER A 41 -10.60 -5.91 -1.75
CA SER A 41 -9.55 -5.21 -2.50
C SER A 41 -8.17 -5.32 -1.82
N ARG A 42 -8.11 -5.20 -0.48
CA ARG A 42 -6.85 -5.34 0.28
C ARG A 42 -6.34 -6.77 0.27
N LYS A 43 -7.21 -7.78 0.37
CA LYS A 43 -6.84 -9.20 0.23
C LYS A 43 -6.27 -9.51 -1.15
N SER A 44 -6.92 -9.04 -2.22
CA SER A 44 -6.41 -9.23 -3.59
C SER A 44 -5.04 -8.56 -3.79
N LYS A 45 -4.82 -7.38 -3.20
CA LYS A 45 -3.51 -6.71 -3.24
C LYS A 45 -2.44 -7.45 -2.44
N GLU A 46 -2.77 -7.98 -1.26
CA GLU A 46 -1.85 -8.81 -0.46
C GLU A 46 -1.38 -10.03 -1.26
N GLN A 47 -2.30 -10.75 -1.89
CA GLN A 47 -1.97 -11.90 -2.75
C GLN A 47 -1.09 -11.48 -3.93
N TRP A 48 -1.43 -10.36 -4.59
CA TRP A 48 -0.62 -9.83 -5.69
C TRP A 48 0.80 -9.50 -5.23
N PHE A 49 0.96 -8.91 -4.05
CA PHE A 49 2.29 -8.61 -3.50
C PHE A 49 3.09 -9.85 -3.15
N ASN A 50 2.49 -10.85 -2.52
CA ASN A 50 3.19 -12.09 -2.18
C ASN A 50 3.80 -12.74 -3.43
N VAL A 51 3.05 -12.79 -4.54
CA VAL A 51 3.55 -13.34 -5.80
C VAL A 51 4.62 -12.44 -6.45
N ASN A 52 4.40 -11.12 -6.45
CA ASN A 52 5.31 -10.19 -7.13
C ASN A 52 6.62 -9.96 -6.38
N VAL A 53 6.62 -10.05 -5.05
CA VAL A 53 7.84 -9.93 -4.24
C VAL A 53 8.82 -11.04 -4.58
N ASP A 54 8.38 -12.30 -4.66
CA ASP A 54 9.25 -13.43 -5.03
C ASP A 54 9.85 -13.27 -6.44
N ILE A 55 9.03 -12.81 -7.39
CA ILE A 55 9.49 -12.53 -8.76
C ILE A 55 10.51 -11.38 -8.77
N LEU A 56 10.25 -10.32 -8.01
CA LEU A 56 11.12 -9.15 -7.93
C LEU A 56 12.47 -9.52 -7.28
N MET A 57 12.46 -10.27 -6.18
CA MET A 57 13.69 -10.77 -5.52
C MET A 57 14.55 -11.57 -6.48
N LYS A 58 13.94 -12.52 -7.21
CA LYS A 58 14.66 -13.35 -8.19
C LYS A 58 15.23 -12.53 -9.35
N ARG A 59 14.47 -11.57 -9.88
CA ARG A 59 14.91 -10.72 -11.00
C ARG A 59 16.06 -9.79 -10.60
N MET A 60 16.02 -9.27 -9.38
CA MET A 60 17.04 -8.37 -8.85
C MET A 60 18.24 -9.13 -8.24
N ARG A 61 18.21 -10.47 -8.24
CA ARG A 61 19.26 -11.34 -7.66
C ARG A 61 19.52 -11.05 -6.19
N HIS A 62 18.47 -10.75 -5.43
CA HIS A 62 18.56 -10.55 -3.98
C HIS A 62 18.83 -11.88 -3.27
N ASN A 63 19.61 -11.85 -2.19
CA ASN A 63 19.80 -13.02 -1.33
C ASN A 63 18.53 -13.37 -0.55
N GLU A 64 18.18 -14.64 -0.52
CA GLU A 64 17.01 -15.14 0.24
C GLU A 64 17.22 -15.11 1.76
N SER A 65 18.47 -15.01 2.22
CA SER A 65 18.82 -14.92 3.64
C SER A 65 18.60 -13.52 4.23
N ASP A 66 18.50 -12.49 3.39
CA ASP A 66 18.47 -11.09 3.82
C ASP A 66 17.02 -10.60 3.95
N VAL A 67 16.81 -9.63 4.86
CA VAL A 67 15.47 -9.05 5.06
C VAL A 67 15.21 -7.99 3.98
N HIS A 68 14.24 -8.28 3.11
CA HIS A 68 13.77 -7.34 2.09
C HIS A 68 12.43 -6.75 2.51
N VAL A 69 12.30 -5.43 2.38
CA VAL A 69 11.05 -4.72 2.69
C VAL A 69 10.56 -4.09 1.40
N LEU A 70 9.30 -4.39 1.04
CA LEU A 70 8.61 -3.71 -0.04
C LEU A 70 7.64 -2.68 0.51
N GLN A 71 7.81 -1.42 0.12
CA GLN A 71 6.86 -0.36 0.45
C GLN A 71 6.16 0.16 -0.81
N TRP A 72 4.82 0.26 -0.75
CA TRP A 72 4.01 0.87 -1.80
C TRP A 72 3.07 1.90 -1.20
N ARG A 73 3.14 3.12 -1.71
CA ARG A 73 2.21 4.20 -1.36
C ARG A 73 1.63 4.79 -2.64
N HIS A 74 0.31 4.79 -2.68
CA HIS A 74 -0.50 5.32 -3.77
C HIS A 74 -1.58 6.21 -3.15
N GLY A 75 -1.75 7.39 -3.70
CA GLY A 75 -2.80 8.32 -3.29
C GLY A 75 -2.91 9.49 -4.27
N CYS A 76 -3.62 10.51 -3.84
CA CYS A 76 -3.70 11.80 -4.50
C CYS A 76 -3.57 12.92 -3.48
N GLU A 77 -3.13 14.07 -3.95
CA GLU A 77 -3.11 15.33 -3.24
C GLU A 77 -3.99 16.31 -4.00
N ILE A 78 -4.73 17.14 -3.28
CA ILE A 78 -5.56 18.18 -3.87
C ILE A 78 -4.87 19.50 -3.59
N GLU A 79 -4.44 20.18 -4.65
CA GLU A 79 -3.87 21.53 -4.54
C GLU A 79 -4.99 22.56 -4.35
N LYS A 80 -4.66 23.73 -3.80
CA LYS A 80 -5.63 24.79 -3.43
C LYS A 80 -6.56 25.24 -4.57
N GLU A 81 -6.17 24.99 -5.82
CA GLU A 81 -6.92 25.34 -7.03
C GLU A 81 -7.80 24.19 -7.54
N GLY A 82 -7.92 23.09 -6.79
CA GLY A 82 -8.70 21.91 -7.17
C GLY A 82 -7.98 20.98 -8.16
N ILE A 83 -6.70 21.24 -8.43
CA ILE A 83 -5.87 20.37 -9.25
C ILE A 83 -5.53 19.12 -8.43
N VAL A 84 -5.84 17.94 -8.99
CA VAL A 84 -5.54 16.65 -8.36
C VAL A 84 -4.17 16.16 -8.85
N ALA A 85 -3.19 16.16 -7.96
CA ALA A 85 -1.90 15.53 -8.19
C ALA A 85 -1.95 14.05 -7.77
N MET A 86 -1.62 13.12 -8.66
CA MET A 86 -1.53 11.71 -8.32
C MET A 86 -0.19 11.42 -7.64
N LEU A 87 -0.26 11.05 -6.36
CA LEU A 87 0.91 10.62 -5.61
C LEU A 87 1.19 9.14 -5.91
N LYS A 88 2.21 8.90 -6.74
CA LYS A 88 2.85 7.58 -6.89
C LYS A 88 4.18 7.63 -6.14
N TYR A 89 4.23 7.06 -4.94
CA TYR A 89 5.50 6.93 -4.24
C TYR A 89 6.20 5.63 -4.62
N THR A 90 7.51 5.74 -4.63
CA THR A 90 8.52 4.79 -5.09
C THR A 90 8.38 3.41 -4.45
N LEU A 91 8.58 2.38 -5.29
CA LEU A 91 8.83 1.00 -4.86
C LEU A 91 10.22 0.96 -4.20
N THR A 92 10.30 1.15 -2.89
CA THR A 92 11.56 0.92 -2.17
C THR A 92 11.61 -0.57 -1.86
N PHE A 93 12.48 -1.29 -2.57
CA PHE A 93 12.78 -2.70 -2.33
C PHE A 93 14.28 -2.82 -2.05
N ASN A 94 14.77 -2.20 -0.98
CA ASN A 94 16.18 -2.18 -0.55
C ASN A 94 17.29 -2.04 -1.63
N CYS A 95 16.99 -1.57 -2.83
CA CYS A 95 17.87 -0.83 -3.71
C CYS A 95 17.04 0.40 -4.11
N PHE A 96 17.54 1.57 -3.74
CA PHE A 96 17.06 2.87 -4.21
C PHE A 96 16.76 2.80 -5.70
N PHE A 97 15.72 3.48 -6.15
CA PHE A 97 15.35 3.58 -7.57
C PHE A 97 16.42 4.38 -8.36
N SER A 98 17.63 3.85 -8.46
CA SER A 98 18.65 4.23 -9.42
C SER A 98 18.89 3.01 -10.29
N ARG A 99 18.45 3.09 -11.55
CA ARG A 99 18.88 2.27 -12.69
C ARG A 99 19.24 0.81 -12.36
N ALA A 100 18.41 -0.11 -12.84
CA ALA A 100 18.58 -1.58 -12.84
C ALA A 100 19.90 -2.09 -13.48
N ARG A 101 21.05 -1.64 -12.99
CA ARG A 101 22.36 -2.06 -13.48
C ARG A 101 23.39 -2.26 -12.38
N GLU A 102 23.14 -1.84 -11.15
CA GLU A 102 24.06 -2.06 -10.02
C GLU A 102 23.25 -2.29 -8.73
N CYS A 103 22.65 -3.48 -8.63
CA CYS A 103 22.93 -4.39 -7.51
C CYS A 103 23.65 -5.59 -8.19
#